data_AF-A0A4V3IYE3-F1
#
_entry.id   AF-A0A4V3IYE3-F1
#
_cell.length_a   1.000
_cell.length_b   1.000
_cell.length_c   1.000
_cell.angle_alpha   90.00
_cell.angle_beta   90.00
_cell.angle_gamma   90.00
#
_symmetry.space_group_name_H-M   'P 1'
#
loop_
_entity.id
_entity.type
_entity.pdbx_description
1 polymer ?
#
loop_
_entity_poly.entity_id
_entity_poly.type
_entity_poly.pdbx_seq_one_letter_code
_entity_poly.pdbx_strand_id
1 'polypeptide(L)'
;MKQALYRKYRPKNFDEVFGQDSITTILKNQIKNNKISHAYVFSGTRGTGKTSTAKIFAKAVNCLNPVNGNPCNECANCRSILTEENMDVIEMDAASNRRIDDIRQLRDQVIYPPTSLKYKVYIIDEAHMITNDAFNALLKIMEEPPKHLIFILATTEIDKIPDTILSRTQRYEFKSLSENDITKQIKFILNSENIEMEKRAIEIIAGVASGAMRDALSILDQVISIGNKNISTNQVTDLLGIFSDDVKFRYAKSIFSKDIKSLISIIDEELDKGKDSHNFIKEIITFFKDLIYIKVGVKEDIYDGLISSISLDQIINSVEILLDYEEMMKKSDSANLLFRVGSIRLIDYLPRKQLEAKVKNLEERLDFIEKNGYKNFEDRQDNGTIIDSDSENKVSISVESRDDFLTDDIYKDEPEVSNTDDIDAVKIFRNIINEKYQTANMIFEGLKNTEHKIGKIIFYIDKEHMPMRLSMNFFFKKACEELSKKLNRTYEIEFLEFKNHNSTNSDEKINRLKSLFSEGELIIKDKK
;
A
#
# COMPACT_ATOMS: atom_id res chain seq x y z
N MET A 1 16.37 -8.48 -33.58
CA MET A 1 15.66 -8.52 -32.28
C MET A 1 14.44 -9.41 -32.43
N LYS A 2 14.24 -10.41 -31.54
CA LYS A 2 12.99 -11.18 -31.50
C LYS A 2 11.86 -10.21 -31.12
N GLN A 3 10.77 -10.19 -31.90
CA GLN A 3 9.60 -9.35 -31.58
C GLN A 3 8.95 -9.87 -30.29
N ALA A 4 8.63 -8.97 -29.36
CA ALA A 4 7.94 -9.33 -28.11
C ALA A 4 6.62 -10.07 -28.39
N LEU A 5 6.30 -11.09 -27.59
CA LEU A 5 5.13 -11.96 -27.75
C LEU A 5 3.82 -11.18 -27.77
N TYR A 6 3.67 -10.17 -26.90
CA TYR A 6 2.45 -9.35 -26.86
C TYR A 6 2.21 -8.57 -28.17
N ARG A 7 3.24 -8.32 -28.98
CA ARG A 7 3.11 -7.73 -30.32
C ARG A 7 2.89 -8.80 -31.38
N LYS A 8 3.64 -9.91 -31.31
CA LYS A 8 3.57 -11.01 -32.28
C LYS A 8 2.20 -11.69 -32.27
N TYR A 9 1.63 -11.93 -31.09
CA TYR A 9 0.34 -12.60 -30.87
C TYR A 9 -0.79 -11.59 -30.59
N ARG A 10 -0.65 -10.33 -31.03
CA ARG A 10 -1.74 -9.36 -30.97
C ARG A 10 -2.88 -9.84 -31.88
N PRO A 11 -4.13 -9.90 -31.41
CA PRO A 11 -5.24 -10.46 -32.18
C PRO A 11 -5.49 -9.63 -33.45
N LYS A 12 -5.73 -10.32 -34.57
CA LYS A 12 -5.94 -9.72 -35.89
C LYS A 12 -7.41 -9.66 -36.29
N ASN A 13 -8.26 -10.50 -35.72
CA ASN A 13 -9.70 -10.52 -35.92
C ASN A 13 -10.42 -10.58 -34.57
N PHE A 14 -11.74 -10.48 -34.56
CA PHE A 14 -12.52 -10.49 -33.32
C PHE A 14 -12.62 -11.88 -32.69
N ASP A 15 -12.40 -12.96 -33.44
CA ASP A 15 -12.42 -14.33 -32.94
C ASP A 15 -11.19 -14.66 -32.08
N GLU A 16 -10.07 -13.97 -32.32
CA GLU A 16 -8.83 -14.09 -31.56
C GLU A 16 -8.82 -13.25 -30.27
N VAL A 17 -9.87 -12.47 -30.00
CA VAL A 17 -9.98 -11.67 -28.77
C VAL A 17 -10.55 -12.54 -27.66
N PHE A 18 -9.70 -12.88 -26.68
CA PHE A 18 -10.07 -13.74 -25.56
C PHE A 18 -10.96 -13.03 -24.54
N GLY A 19 -11.95 -13.75 -24.00
CA GLY A 19 -12.74 -13.36 -22.82
C GLY A 19 -13.71 -12.18 -23.03
N GLN A 20 -13.91 -11.71 -24.27
CA GLN A 20 -14.76 -10.55 -24.59
C GLN A 20 -15.88 -10.89 -25.60
N ASP A 21 -16.40 -12.11 -25.56
CA ASP A 21 -17.36 -12.64 -26.55
C ASP A 21 -18.60 -11.78 -26.75
N SER A 22 -19.12 -11.19 -25.66
CA SER A 22 -20.28 -10.31 -25.72
C SER A 22 -20.00 -9.06 -26.53
N ILE A 23 -18.85 -8.41 -26.31
CA ILE A 23 -18.47 -7.16 -26.99
C ILE A 23 -18.15 -7.45 -28.45
N THR A 24 -17.34 -8.48 -28.72
CA THR A 24 -16.95 -8.84 -30.09
C THR A 24 -18.15 -9.22 -30.94
N THR A 25 -19.13 -9.92 -30.36
CA THR A 25 -20.39 -10.27 -31.05
C THR A 25 -21.22 -9.03 -31.39
N ILE A 26 -21.35 -8.07 -30.47
CA ILE A 26 -22.08 -6.82 -30.72
C ILE A 26 -21.41 -6.03 -31.84
N LEU A 27 -20.09 -5.85 -31.78
CA LEU A 27 -19.33 -5.11 -32.80
C LEU A 27 -19.44 -5.78 -34.18
N LYS A 28 -19.30 -7.11 -34.26
CA LYS A 28 -19.53 -7.87 -35.51
C LYS A 28 -20.93 -7.63 -36.07
N ASN A 29 -21.95 -7.65 -35.22
CA ASN A 29 -23.33 -7.43 -35.65
C ASN A 29 -23.57 -6.00 -36.13
N GLN A 30 -22.94 -5.00 -35.53
CA GLN A 30 -23.00 -3.62 -36.02
C GLN A 30 -22.39 -3.47 -37.41
N ILE A 31 -21.27 -4.14 -37.67
CA ILE A 31 -20.62 -4.15 -38.98
C ILE A 31 -21.52 -4.85 -40.01
N LYS A 32 -22.06 -6.03 -39.69
CA LYS A 32 -22.98 -6.77 -40.57
C LYS A 32 -24.22 -5.95 -40.95
N ASN A 33 -24.77 -5.21 -39.99
CA ASN A 33 -26.00 -4.45 -40.17
C ASN A 33 -25.76 -2.99 -40.63
N ASN A 34 -24.51 -2.58 -40.88
CA ASN A 34 -24.15 -1.18 -41.16
C ASN A 34 -24.69 -0.18 -40.12
N LYS A 35 -24.80 -0.60 -38.85
CA LYS A 35 -25.26 0.24 -37.72
C LYS A 35 -24.05 0.73 -36.90
N ILE A 36 -23.18 1.48 -37.56
CA ILE A 36 -21.93 1.99 -36.97
C ILE A 36 -22.22 3.35 -36.32
N SER A 37 -21.93 3.47 -35.02
CA SER A 37 -21.91 4.74 -34.29
C SER A 37 -20.70 5.59 -34.69
N HIS A 38 -20.80 6.90 -34.51
CA HIS A 38 -19.70 7.85 -34.71
C HIS A 38 -18.71 7.86 -33.54
N ALA A 39 -19.10 7.35 -32.36
CA ALA A 39 -18.26 7.37 -31.17
C ALA A 39 -18.47 6.15 -30.26
N TYR A 40 -17.35 5.64 -29.74
CA TYR A 40 -17.26 4.49 -28.85
C TYR A 40 -16.36 4.80 -27.66
N VAL A 41 -16.71 4.26 -26.49
CA VAL A 41 -15.86 4.25 -25.30
C VAL A 41 -15.63 2.81 -24.90
N PHE A 42 -14.37 2.39 -24.94
CA PHE A 42 -13.91 1.09 -24.46
C PHE A 42 -13.27 1.28 -23.09
N SER A 43 -13.93 0.84 -22.04
CA SER A 43 -13.45 0.92 -20.65
C SER A 43 -13.02 -0.44 -20.13
N GLY A 44 -12.20 -0.49 -19.08
CA GLY A 44 -11.80 -1.73 -18.41
C GLY A 44 -10.34 -1.72 -18.00
N THR A 45 -9.91 -2.72 -17.23
CA THR A 45 -8.53 -2.80 -16.72
C THR A 45 -7.48 -2.84 -17.84
N ARG A 46 -6.24 -2.49 -17.51
CA ARG A 46 -5.14 -2.54 -18.50
C ARG A 46 -4.95 -3.97 -19.00
N GLY A 47 -4.59 -4.14 -20.27
CA GLY A 47 -4.28 -5.47 -20.81
C GLY A 47 -5.47 -6.37 -21.16
N THR A 48 -6.72 -5.90 -21.02
CA THR A 48 -7.95 -6.65 -21.40
C THR A 48 -8.27 -6.63 -22.90
N GLY A 49 -7.49 -5.91 -23.72
CA GLY A 49 -7.63 -5.92 -25.18
C GLY A 49 -8.40 -4.75 -25.79
N LYS A 50 -8.63 -3.66 -25.04
CA LYS A 50 -9.32 -2.43 -25.52
C LYS A 50 -8.75 -1.89 -26.85
N THR A 51 -7.48 -1.48 -26.85
CA THR A 51 -6.81 -0.89 -28.02
C THR A 51 -6.69 -1.89 -29.17
N SER A 52 -6.47 -3.17 -28.86
CA SER A 52 -6.43 -4.23 -29.88
C SER A 52 -7.79 -4.40 -30.57
N THR A 53 -8.88 -4.41 -29.79
CA THR A 53 -10.25 -4.50 -30.31
C THR A 53 -10.62 -3.25 -31.12
N ALA A 54 -10.18 -2.06 -30.68
CA ALA A 54 -10.33 -0.81 -31.43
C ALA A 54 -9.68 -0.90 -32.82
N LYS A 55 -8.44 -1.41 -32.89
CA LYS A 55 -7.74 -1.63 -34.18
C LYS A 55 -8.46 -2.67 -35.05
N ILE A 56 -8.95 -3.77 -34.47
CA ILE A 56 -9.73 -4.77 -35.22
C ILE A 56 -11.00 -4.14 -35.78
N PHE A 57 -11.71 -3.34 -34.98
CA PHE A 57 -12.92 -2.63 -35.40
C PHE A 57 -12.63 -1.63 -36.53
N ALA A 58 -11.58 -0.80 -36.39
CA ALA A 58 -11.13 0.13 -37.43
C ALA A 58 -10.82 -0.58 -38.76
N LYS A 59 -10.20 -1.76 -38.71
CA LYS A 59 -9.99 -2.61 -39.88
C LYS A 59 -11.28 -3.15 -40.47
N ALA A 60 -12.20 -3.60 -39.63
CA ALA A 60 -13.42 -4.27 -40.06
C ALA A 60 -14.41 -3.29 -40.72
N VAL A 61 -14.56 -2.07 -40.19
CA VAL A 61 -15.42 -1.02 -40.80
C VAL A 61 -14.89 -0.52 -42.14
N ASN A 62 -13.57 -0.61 -42.35
CA ASN A 62 -12.88 -0.21 -43.57
C ASN A 62 -12.52 -1.38 -44.49
N CYS A 63 -12.91 -2.61 -44.14
CA CYS A 63 -12.61 -3.79 -44.93
C CYS A 63 -13.42 -3.79 -46.23
N LEU A 64 -12.78 -4.13 -47.36
CA LEU A 64 -13.47 -4.27 -48.64
C LEU A 64 -14.36 -5.52 -48.68
N ASN A 65 -13.92 -6.59 -48.03
CA ASN A 65 -14.56 -7.90 -48.04
C ASN A 65 -14.71 -8.46 -46.62
N PRO A 66 -15.55 -7.87 -45.75
CA PRO A 66 -15.71 -8.36 -44.38
C PRO A 66 -16.36 -9.75 -44.36
N VAL A 67 -15.83 -10.65 -43.55
CA VAL A 67 -16.32 -12.03 -43.41
C VAL A 67 -16.99 -12.18 -42.05
N ASN A 68 -18.32 -12.35 -42.03
CA ASN A 68 -19.08 -12.45 -40.78
C ASN A 68 -18.82 -11.31 -39.77
N GLY A 69 -18.58 -10.08 -40.26
CA GLY A 69 -18.25 -8.91 -39.43
C GLY A 69 -16.78 -8.85 -39.00
N ASN A 70 -15.94 -9.83 -39.34
CA ASN A 70 -14.50 -9.77 -39.18
C ASN A 70 -13.82 -9.07 -40.37
N PRO A 71 -12.64 -8.45 -40.15
CA PRO A 71 -11.80 -8.01 -41.25
C PRO A 71 -11.19 -9.23 -41.96
N CYS A 72 -11.10 -9.21 -43.29
CA CYS A 72 -10.47 -10.32 -44.04
C CYS A 72 -8.95 -10.39 -43.85
N ASN A 73 -8.31 -9.32 -43.39
CA ASN A 73 -6.85 -9.21 -43.23
C ASN A 73 -6.03 -9.33 -44.53
N GLU A 74 -6.66 -9.55 -45.69
CA GLU A 74 -5.98 -9.77 -46.97
C GLU A 74 -6.19 -8.66 -47.99
N CYS A 75 -7.24 -7.84 -47.88
CA CYS A 75 -7.48 -6.73 -48.81
C CYS A 75 -6.50 -5.57 -48.59
N ALA A 76 -6.36 -4.68 -49.57
CA ALA A 76 -5.46 -3.53 -49.52
C ALA A 76 -5.65 -2.69 -48.24
N ASN A 77 -6.90 -2.37 -47.90
CA ASN A 77 -7.24 -1.58 -46.70
C ASN A 77 -6.80 -2.30 -45.42
N CYS A 78 -7.07 -3.60 -45.30
CA CYS A 78 -6.66 -4.34 -44.10
C CYS A 78 -5.14 -4.45 -43.98
N ARG A 79 -4.42 -4.66 -45.09
CA ARG A 79 -2.95 -4.70 -45.08
C ARG A 79 -2.35 -3.36 -44.67
N SER A 80 -2.82 -2.25 -45.24
CA SER A 80 -2.30 -0.91 -44.90
C SER A 80 -2.53 -0.53 -43.44
N ILE A 81 -3.64 -0.98 -42.84
CA ILE A 81 -3.91 -0.74 -41.41
C ILE A 81 -3.07 -1.69 -40.54
N LEU A 82 -2.84 -2.93 -40.98
CA LEU A 82 -1.99 -3.90 -40.27
C LEU A 82 -0.51 -3.47 -40.24
N THR A 83 -0.03 -2.80 -41.29
CA THR A 83 1.34 -2.24 -41.35
C THR A 83 1.47 -0.89 -40.64
N GLU A 84 0.37 -0.32 -40.13
CA GLU A 84 0.33 1.00 -39.48
C GLU A 84 0.77 2.16 -40.40
N GLU A 85 0.68 1.99 -41.73
CA GLU A 85 1.08 2.99 -42.73
C GLU A 85 -0.10 3.87 -43.20
N ASN A 86 -1.33 3.49 -42.85
CA ASN A 86 -2.52 4.17 -43.33
C ASN A 86 -2.80 5.48 -42.55
N MET A 87 -2.98 6.59 -43.25
CA MET A 87 -3.22 7.92 -42.66
C MET A 87 -4.67 8.15 -42.17
N ASP A 88 -5.61 7.28 -42.54
CA ASP A 88 -7.02 7.40 -42.16
C ASP A 88 -7.36 6.64 -40.86
N VAL A 89 -6.45 5.82 -40.33
CA VAL A 89 -6.57 5.20 -39.00
C VAL A 89 -5.46 5.75 -38.12
N ILE A 90 -5.82 6.63 -37.20
CA ILE A 90 -4.87 7.38 -36.38
C ILE A 90 -4.99 6.88 -34.93
N GLU A 91 -3.92 6.30 -34.40
CA GLU A 91 -3.79 5.95 -32.99
C GLU A 91 -3.02 7.05 -32.26
N MET A 92 -3.63 7.61 -31.22
CA MET A 92 -3.04 8.66 -30.38
C MET A 92 -3.05 8.18 -28.93
N ASP A 93 -1.88 8.18 -28.30
CA ASP A 93 -1.82 8.03 -26.85
C ASP A 93 -2.09 9.40 -26.20
N ALA A 94 -3.17 9.49 -25.44
CA ALA A 94 -3.52 10.71 -24.72
C ALA A 94 -2.49 11.04 -23.64
N ALA A 95 -1.74 10.06 -23.12
CA ALA A 95 -0.69 10.30 -22.14
C ALA A 95 0.50 11.08 -22.74
N SER A 96 0.77 10.96 -24.03
CA SER A 96 1.81 11.75 -24.72
C SER A 96 1.26 13.04 -25.33
N ASN A 97 0.00 13.06 -25.75
CA ASN A 97 -0.66 14.17 -26.44
C ASN A 97 -1.68 14.88 -25.54
N ARG A 98 -1.29 15.18 -24.30
CA ARG A 98 -2.19 15.76 -23.27
C ARG A 98 -2.58 17.21 -23.56
N ARG A 99 -1.84 17.91 -24.44
CA ARG A 99 -1.95 19.37 -24.58
C ARG A 99 -3.23 19.72 -25.33
N ILE A 100 -3.85 20.82 -24.92
CA ILE A 100 -5.05 21.36 -25.57
C ILE A 100 -4.81 21.65 -27.06
N ASP A 101 -3.60 22.03 -27.43
CA ASP A 101 -3.23 22.37 -28.80
C ASP A 101 -3.26 21.15 -29.73
N ASP A 102 -2.86 19.97 -29.25
CA ASP A 102 -2.89 18.72 -30.03
C ASP A 102 -4.34 18.34 -30.37
N ILE A 103 -5.25 18.52 -29.42
CA ILE A 103 -6.68 18.23 -29.60
C ILE A 103 -7.37 19.29 -30.46
N ARG A 104 -6.94 20.56 -30.39
CA ARG A 104 -7.39 21.60 -31.31
C ARG A 104 -6.94 21.32 -32.74
N GLN A 105 -5.69 20.91 -32.94
CA GLN A 105 -5.21 20.49 -34.26
C GLN A 105 -5.98 19.28 -34.77
N LEU A 106 -6.25 18.29 -33.92
CA LEU A 106 -7.11 17.16 -34.27
C LEU A 106 -8.49 17.65 -34.70
N ARG A 107 -9.11 18.56 -33.95
CA ARG A 107 -10.43 19.12 -34.29
C ARG A 107 -10.44 19.72 -35.69
N ASP A 108 -9.39 20.45 -36.04
CA ASP A 108 -9.28 21.11 -37.35
C ASP A 108 -9.03 20.09 -38.48
N GLN A 109 -8.32 18.99 -38.21
CA GLN A 109 -8.05 17.91 -39.18
C GLN A 109 -9.21 16.94 -39.37
N VAL A 110 -10.10 16.84 -38.40
CA VAL A 110 -11.23 15.88 -38.38
C VAL A 110 -12.33 16.24 -39.38
N ILE A 111 -12.40 17.50 -39.83
CA ILE A 111 -13.39 17.97 -40.81
C ILE A 111 -13.15 17.36 -42.20
N TYR A 112 -11.90 17.00 -42.51
CA TYR A 112 -11.51 16.50 -43.83
C TYR A 112 -11.86 15.02 -44.01
N PRO A 113 -12.44 14.64 -45.16
CA PRO A 113 -12.78 13.26 -45.48
C PRO A 113 -11.53 12.35 -45.53
N PRO A 114 -11.71 11.03 -45.38
CA PRO A 114 -10.61 10.07 -45.52
C PRO A 114 -9.99 10.08 -46.92
N THR A 115 -8.71 9.79 -47.00
CA THR A 115 -7.89 9.79 -48.22
C THR A 115 -8.12 8.55 -49.07
N SER A 116 -8.23 7.39 -48.43
CA SER A 116 -8.22 6.07 -49.06
C SER A 116 -9.26 5.10 -48.49
N LEU A 117 -9.68 5.32 -47.23
CA LEU A 117 -10.63 4.46 -46.53
C LEU A 117 -12.06 5.00 -46.58
N LYS A 118 -13.02 4.16 -46.18
CA LYS A 118 -14.43 4.55 -46.07
C LYS A 118 -14.70 5.47 -44.87
N TYR A 119 -14.03 5.17 -43.76
CA TYR A 119 -14.11 5.90 -42.49
C TYR A 119 -12.71 6.33 -42.05
N LYS A 120 -12.63 7.57 -41.56
CA LYS A 120 -11.49 8.09 -40.81
C LYS A 120 -11.68 7.74 -39.33
N VAL A 121 -10.79 6.94 -38.77
CA VAL A 121 -10.93 6.39 -37.42
C VAL A 121 -9.84 6.98 -36.51
N TYR A 122 -10.26 7.60 -35.42
CA TYR A 122 -9.36 8.09 -34.37
C TYR A 122 -9.48 7.18 -33.15
N ILE A 123 -8.39 6.51 -32.81
CA ILE A 123 -8.25 5.68 -31.61
C ILE A 123 -7.46 6.49 -30.60
N ILE A 124 -8.09 6.90 -29.51
CA ILE A 124 -7.45 7.66 -28.43
C ILE A 124 -7.26 6.71 -27.25
N ASP A 125 -6.03 6.26 -27.02
CA ASP A 125 -5.67 5.40 -25.89
C ASP A 125 -5.41 6.23 -24.62
N GLU A 126 -5.66 5.61 -23.46
CA GLU A 126 -5.66 6.24 -22.14
C GLU A 126 -6.41 7.59 -22.09
N ALA A 127 -7.62 7.63 -22.67
CA ALA A 127 -8.42 8.84 -22.83
C ALA A 127 -8.70 9.60 -21.53
N HIS A 128 -8.63 8.95 -20.36
CA HIS A 128 -8.72 9.62 -19.06
C HIS A 128 -7.58 10.63 -18.78
N MET A 129 -6.51 10.59 -19.57
CA MET A 129 -5.40 11.54 -19.49
C MET A 129 -5.65 12.84 -20.27
N ILE A 130 -6.75 12.92 -21.03
CA ILE A 130 -7.15 14.14 -21.73
C ILE A 130 -7.63 15.18 -20.72
N THR A 131 -7.22 16.44 -20.92
CA THR A 131 -7.67 17.55 -20.08
C THR A 131 -9.15 17.90 -20.33
N ASN A 132 -9.85 18.42 -19.32
CA ASN A 132 -11.26 18.81 -19.46
C ASN A 132 -11.49 19.83 -20.60
N ASP A 133 -10.57 20.78 -20.78
CA ASP A 133 -10.65 21.76 -21.87
C ASP A 133 -10.55 21.11 -23.25
N ALA A 134 -9.72 20.07 -23.37
CA ALA A 134 -9.61 19.29 -24.59
C ALA A 134 -10.89 18.45 -24.85
N PHE A 135 -11.50 17.85 -23.82
CA PHE A 135 -12.80 17.20 -23.97
C PHE A 135 -13.88 18.18 -24.43
N ASN A 136 -13.89 19.40 -23.88
CA ASN A 136 -14.82 20.45 -24.31
C ASN A 136 -14.60 20.83 -25.79
N ALA A 137 -13.36 20.86 -26.26
CA ALA A 137 -13.07 21.09 -27.67
C ALA A 137 -13.59 19.96 -28.58
N LEU A 138 -13.63 18.72 -28.09
CA LEU A 138 -14.19 17.56 -28.80
C LEU A 138 -15.72 17.52 -28.78
N LEU A 139 -16.39 18.15 -27.79
CA LEU A 139 -17.86 18.11 -27.66
C LEU A 139 -18.57 18.57 -28.92
N LYS A 140 -18.09 19.64 -29.55
CA LYS A 140 -18.70 20.16 -30.79
C LYS A 140 -18.70 19.13 -31.91
N ILE A 141 -17.65 18.32 -32.00
CA ILE A 141 -17.56 17.24 -33.00
C ILE A 141 -18.46 16.07 -32.62
N MET A 142 -18.54 15.74 -31.33
CA MET A 142 -19.41 14.66 -30.87
C MET A 142 -20.91 15.00 -31.00
N GLU A 143 -21.27 16.28 -30.96
CA GLU A 143 -22.65 16.75 -31.18
C GLU A 143 -23.05 16.75 -32.65
N GLU A 144 -22.16 17.18 -33.55
CA GLU A 144 -22.40 17.23 -34.99
C GLU A 144 -21.29 16.45 -35.75
N PRO A 145 -21.24 15.12 -35.63
CA PRO A 145 -20.15 14.32 -36.17
C PRO A 145 -20.22 14.23 -37.70
N PRO A 146 -19.10 14.45 -38.41
CA PRO A 146 -19.01 14.11 -39.83
C PRO A 146 -19.33 12.64 -40.07
N LYS A 147 -20.12 12.33 -41.11
CA LYS A 147 -20.58 10.95 -41.41
C LYS A 147 -19.46 9.93 -41.66
N HIS A 148 -18.28 10.41 -42.04
CA HIS A 148 -17.11 9.58 -42.35
C HIS A 148 -16.21 9.35 -41.12
N LEU A 149 -16.54 9.91 -39.96
CA LEU A 149 -15.68 9.90 -38.78
C LEU A 149 -16.12 8.87 -37.75
N ILE A 150 -15.15 8.18 -37.15
CA ILE A 150 -15.35 7.30 -36.01
C ILE A 150 -14.33 7.61 -34.92
N PHE A 151 -14.79 7.91 -33.71
CA PHE A 151 -13.96 8.00 -32.50
C PHE A 151 -14.05 6.72 -31.67
N ILE A 152 -12.89 6.24 -31.20
CA ILE A 152 -12.80 5.17 -30.23
C ILE A 152 -11.92 5.64 -29.08
N LEU A 153 -12.53 5.90 -27.93
CA LEU A 153 -11.84 6.29 -26.71
C LEU A 153 -11.57 5.03 -25.87
N ALA A 154 -10.32 4.67 -25.65
CA ALA A 154 -9.95 3.59 -24.75
C ALA A 154 -9.49 4.16 -23.41
N THR A 155 -10.03 3.66 -22.29
CA THR A 155 -9.65 4.14 -20.95
C THR A 155 -9.62 3.00 -19.93
N THR A 156 -8.74 3.14 -18.93
CA THR A 156 -8.72 2.31 -17.72
C THR A 156 -9.62 2.87 -16.61
N GLU A 157 -9.88 4.18 -16.63
CA GLU A 157 -10.69 4.88 -15.64
C GLU A 157 -11.85 5.58 -16.34
N ILE A 158 -13.06 4.99 -16.25
CA ILE A 158 -14.24 5.54 -16.92
C ILE A 158 -14.76 6.80 -16.23
N ASP A 159 -14.63 6.87 -14.90
CA ASP A 159 -15.14 7.97 -14.07
C ASP A 159 -14.41 9.29 -14.31
N LYS A 160 -13.21 9.25 -14.90
CA LYS A 160 -12.46 10.44 -15.32
C LYS A 160 -12.93 11.02 -16.65
N ILE A 161 -13.79 10.31 -17.39
CA ILE A 161 -14.35 10.81 -18.64
C ILE A 161 -15.61 11.62 -18.34
N PRO A 162 -15.76 12.86 -18.84
CA PRO A 162 -16.95 13.67 -18.59
C PRO A 162 -18.25 13.01 -19.06
N ASP A 163 -19.32 13.10 -18.27
CA ASP A 163 -20.65 12.58 -18.62
C ASP A 163 -21.21 13.13 -19.94
N THR A 164 -20.80 14.36 -20.30
CA THR A 164 -21.14 15.01 -21.57
C THR A 164 -20.59 14.25 -22.79
N ILE A 165 -19.45 13.58 -22.65
CA ILE A 165 -18.87 12.70 -23.68
C ILE A 165 -19.52 11.31 -23.59
N LEU A 166 -19.68 10.79 -22.37
CA LEU A 166 -20.21 9.46 -22.15
C LEU A 166 -21.67 9.31 -22.61
N SER A 167 -22.46 10.39 -22.61
CA SER A 167 -23.85 10.41 -23.10
C SER A 167 -23.96 10.35 -24.63
N ARG A 168 -22.88 10.67 -25.35
CA ARG A 168 -22.82 10.72 -26.83
C ARG A 168 -22.06 9.54 -27.45
N THR A 169 -21.60 8.60 -26.61
CA THR A 169 -20.78 7.47 -27.03
C THR A 169 -21.46 6.15 -26.69
N GLN A 170 -21.19 5.12 -27.49
CA GLN A 170 -21.54 3.75 -27.10
C GLN A 170 -20.48 3.20 -26.16
N ARG A 171 -20.90 2.77 -24.96
CA ARG A 171 -20.00 2.30 -23.91
C ARG A 171 -19.88 0.78 -23.95
N TYR A 172 -18.65 0.28 -23.93
CA TYR A 172 -18.32 -1.14 -23.85
C TYR A 172 -17.30 -1.36 -22.74
N GLU A 173 -17.70 -2.14 -21.74
CA GLU A 173 -16.88 -2.44 -20.57
C GLU A 173 -16.20 -3.81 -20.74
N PHE A 174 -14.88 -3.77 -20.92
CA PHE A 174 -14.02 -4.93 -21.05
C PHE A 174 -13.74 -5.51 -19.66
N LYS A 175 -14.14 -6.77 -19.48
CA LYS A 175 -13.96 -7.47 -18.20
C LYS A 175 -12.53 -7.97 -18.06
N SER A 176 -12.06 -8.10 -16.82
CA SER A 176 -10.83 -8.83 -16.54
C SER A 176 -10.95 -10.26 -17.04
N LEU A 177 -9.88 -10.79 -17.62
CA LEU A 177 -9.87 -12.14 -18.16
C LEU A 177 -9.84 -13.16 -17.03
N SER A 178 -10.50 -14.31 -17.26
CA SER A 178 -10.37 -15.42 -16.32
C SER A 178 -8.97 -16.02 -16.40
N GLU A 179 -8.47 -16.56 -15.28
CA GLU A 179 -7.19 -17.27 -15.25
C GLU A 179 -7.17 -18.45 -16.24
N ASN A 180 -8.32 -19.08 -16.45
CA ASN A 180 -8.50 -20.15 -17.44
C ASN A 180 -8.26 -19.65 -18.88
N ASP A 181 -8.76 -18.47 -19.24
CA ASP A 181 -8.56 -17.91 -20.58
C ASP A 181 -7.11 -17.50 -20.82
N ILE A 182 -6.46 -16.91 -19.80
CA ILE A 182 -5.03 -16.60 -19.85
C ILE A 182 -4.20 -17.89 -20.01
N THR A 183 -4.50 -18.92 -19.21
CA THR A 183 -3.84 -20.22 -19.26
C THR A 183 -3.96 -20.88 -20.64
N LYS A 184 -5.16 -20.87 -21.24
CA LYS A 184 -5.38 -21.39 -22.60
C LYS A 184 -4.52 -20.66 -23.62
N GLN A 185 -4.44 -19.34 -23.54
CA GLN A 185 -3.67 -18.54 -24.47
C GLN A 185 -2.16 -18.75 -24.32
N ILE A 186 -1.65 -18.83 -23.08
CA ILE A 186 -0.25 -19.15 -22.81
C ILE A 186 0.09 -20.52 -23.42
N LYS A 187 -0.74 -21.54 -23.21
CA LYS A 187 -0.55 -22.87 -23.81
C LYS A 187 -0.52 -22.84 -25.33
N PHE A 188 -1.42 -22.08 -25.97
CA PHE A 188 -1.44 -21.91 -27.41
C PHE A 188 -0.09 -21.32 -27.91
N ILE A 189 0.40 -20.27 -27.24
CA ILE A 189 1.65 -19.60 -27.60
C ILE A 189 2.86 -20.53 -27.39
N LEU A 190 2.93 -21.23 -26.25
CA LEU A 190 3.99 -22.19 -25.96
C LEU A 190 4.06 -23.30 -27.03
N ASN A 191 2.91 -23.83 -27.45
CA ASN A 191 2.84 -24.83 -28.51
C ASN A 191 3.35 -24.25 -29.85
N SER A 192 2.99 -23.01 -30.20
CA SER A 192 3.48 -22.37 -31.43
C SER A 192 4.97 -22.03 -31.41
N GLU A 193 5.56 -21.79 -30.23
CA GLU A 193 6.99 -21.54 -30.07
C GLU A 193 7.81 -22.83 -29.84
N ASN A 194 7.15 -23.99 -29.73
CA ASN A 194 7.74 -25.29 -29.36
C ASN A 194 8.51 -25.24 -28.03
N ILE A 195 7.88 -24.71 -26.98
CA ILE A 195 8.45 -24.59 -25.62
C ILE A 195 7.60 -25.40 -24.65
N GLU A 196 8.24 -26.22 -23.82
CA GLU A 196 7.57 -26.99 -22.77
C GLU A 196 7.65 -26.23 -21.43
N MET A 197 6.52 -26.13 -20.75
CA MET A 197 6.41 -25.48 -19.44
C MET A 197 5.49 -26.32 -18.54
N GLU A 198 5.87 -26.46 -17.28
CA GLU A 198 5.04 -27.15 -16.28
C GLU A 198 3.68 -26.47 -16.11
N LYS A 199 2.63 -27.27 -15.86
CA LYS A 199 1.26 -26.75 -15.71
C LYS A 199 1.17 -25.70 -14.59
N ARG A 200 1.81 -25.96 -13.46
CA ARG A 200 1.79 -25.06 -12.29
C ARG A 200 2.51 -23.74 -12.57
N ALA A 201 3.60 -23.74 -13.35
CA ALA A 201 4.22 -22.52 -13.85
C ALA A 201 3.25 -21.64 -14.67
N ILE A 202 2.46 -22.24 -15.56
CA ILE A 202 1.47 -21.50 -16.37
C ILE A 202 0.39 -20.90 -15.47
N GLU A 203 -0.12 -21.66 -14.51
CA GLU A 203 -1.13 -21.21 -13.55
C GLU A 203 -0.61 -20.03 -12.70
N ILE A 204 0.66 -20.07 -12.28
CA ILE A 204 1.31 -18.96 -11.57
C ILE A 204 1.36 -17.70 -12.43
N ILE A 205 1.80 -17.79 -13.69
CA ILE A 205 1.86 -16.64 -14.60
C ILE A 205 0.45 -16.05 -14.79
N ALA A 206 -0.57 -16.90 -14.95
CA ALA A 206 -1.95 -16.46 -15.11
C ALA A 206 -2.49 -15.73 -13.87
N GLY A 207 -2.19 -16.26 -12.67
CA GLY A 207 -2.59 -15.63 -11.40
C GLY A 207 -1.92 -14.27 -11.19
N VAL A 208 -0.60 -14.18 -11.40
CA VAL A 208 0.15 -12.92 -11.24
C VAL A 208 -0.34 -11.85 -12.20
N ALA A 209 -0.72 -12.22 -13.42
CA ALA A 209 -1.24 -11.30 -14.42
C ALA A 209 -2.59 -10.67 -14.06
N SER A 210 -3.29 -11.15 -13.03
CA SER A 210 -4.50 -10.52 -12.47
C SER A 210 -5.57 -10.16 -13.51
N GLY A 211 -5.76 -11.01 -14.52
CA GLY A 211 -6.75 -10.80 -15.59
C GLY A 211 -6.29 -9.93 -16.77
N ALA A 212 -5.02 -9.51 -16.81
CA ALA A 212 -4.43 -8.72 -17.89
C ALA A 212 -3.55 -9.58 -18.83
N MET A 213 -4.03 -9.85 -20.06
CA MET A 213 -3.30 -10.67 -21.04
C MET A 213 -1.94 -10.08 -21.39
N ARG A 214 -1.86 -8.75 -21.54
CA ARG A 214 -0.59 -8.09 -21.89
C ARG A 214 0.49 -8.35 -20.83
N ASP A 215 0.12 -8.36 -19.56
CA ASP A 215 1.04 -8.58 -18.45
C ASP A 215 1.45 -10.06 -18.39
N ALA A 216 0.49 -10.98 -18.58
CA ALA A 216 0.77 -12.41 -18.72
C ALA A 216 1.80 -12.71 -19.84
N LEU A 217 1.63 -12.09 -21.01
CA LEU A 217 2.55 -12.28 -22.14
C LEU A 217 3.92 -11.62 -21.91
N SER A 218 3.95 -10.50 -21.17
CA SER A 218 5.21 -9.83 -20.82
C SER A 218 6.02 -10.67 -19.83
N ILE A 219 5.35 -11.27 -18.84
CA ILE A 219 5.95 -12.23 -17.92
C ILE A 219 6.44 -13.47 -18.68
N LEU A 220 5.60 -14.04 -19.56
CA LEU A 220 5.96 -15.19 -20.37
C LEU A 220 7.21 -14.92 -21.24
N ASP A 221 7.31 -13.73 -21.84
CA ASP A 221 8.48 -13.28 -22.59
C ASP A 221 9.76 -13.30 -21.74
N GLN A 222 9.68 -12.80 -20.50
CA GLN A 222 10.81 -12.79 -19.56
C GLN A 222 11.24 -14.22 -19.20
N VAL A 223 10.28 -15.08 -18.89
CA VAL A 223 10.53 -16.49 -18.56
C VAL A 223 11.16 -17.24 -19.73
N ILE A 224 10.66 -17.05 -20.95
CA ILE A 224 11.24 -17.67 -22.16
C ILE A 224 12.66 -17.16 -22.44
N SER A 225 12.95 -15.92 -22.06
CA SER A 225 14.28 -15.31 -22.25
C SER A 225 15.37 -15.94 -21.37
N ILE A 226 15.02 -16.76 -20.37
CA ILE A 226 15.97 -17.60 -19.62
C ILE A 226 16.70 -18.59 -20.55
N GLY A 227 16.11 -18.95 -21.68
CA GLY A 227 16.76 -19.74 -22.73
C GLY A 227 16.60 -21.26 -22.60
N ASN A 228 15.83 -21.74 -21.62
CA ASN A 228 15.52 -23.16 -21.46
C ASN A 228 14.28 -23.55 -22.26
N LYS A 229 14.36 -24.69 -22.97
CA LYS A 229 13.20 -25.27 -23.67
C LYS A 229 12.18 -25.92 -22.71
N ASN A 230 12.65 -26.31 -21.53
CA ASN A 230 11.83 -26.91 -20.48
C ASN A 230 11.88 -26.00 -19.26
N ILE A 231 10.76 -25.34 -18.99
CA ILE A 231 10.64 -24.37 -17.90
C ILE A 231 9.95 -25.02 -16.71
N SER A 232 10.64 -25.07 -15.57
CA SER A 232 10.11 -25.60 -14.33
C SER A 232 9.38 -24.54 -13.50
N THR A 233 8.53 -24.98 -12.58
CA THR A 233 7.80 -24.10 -11.65
C THR A 233 8.76 -23.24 -10.82
N ASN A 234 9.88 -23.82 -10.35
CA ASN A 234 10.86 -23.10 -9.53
C ASN A 234 11.51 -21.94 -10.29
N GLN A 235 11.83 -22.11 -11.58
CA GLN A 235 12.42 -21.05 -12.40
C GLN A 235 11.46 -19.85 -12.54
N VAL A 236 10.16 -20.13 -12.67
CA VAL A 236 9.13 -19.08 -12.75
C VAL A 236 8.95 -18.37 -11.42
N THR A 237 8.91 -19.10 -10.30
CA THR A 237 8.78 -18.48 -8.98
C THR A 237 10.01 -17.66 -8.62
N ASP A 238 11.21 -18.13 -8.95
CA ASP A 238 12.45 -17.40 -8.68
C ASP A 238 12.53 -16.11 -9.51
N LEU A 239 12.16 -16.17 -10.80
CA LEU A 239 12.13 -14.98 -11.66
C LEU A 239 11.09 -13.96 -11.21
N LEU A 240 9.91 -14.42 -10.79
CA LEU A 240 8.84 -13.53 -10.35
C LEU A 240 8.99 -13.07 -8.90
N GLY A 241 10.01 -13.59 -8.19
CA GLY A 241 10.20 -13.31 -6.77
C GLY A 241 9.06 -13.83 -5.89
N ILE A 242 8.37 -14.88 -6.34
CA ILE A 242 7.23 -15.48 -5.64
C ILE A 242 7.74 -16.39 -4.53
N PHE A 243 7.04 -16.39 -3.39
CA PHE A 243 7.42 -17.19 -2.24
C PHE A 243 6.76 -18.56 -2.34
N SER A 244 7.53 -19.61 -2.07
CA SER A 244 6.99 -20.97 -2.06
C SER A 244 5.95 -21.11 -0.94
N ASP A 245 5.01 -22.04 -1.12
CA ASP A 245 4.01 -22.33 -0.09
C ASP A 245 4.66 -22.82 1.22
N ASP A 246 5.81 -23.50 1.14
CA ASP A 246 6.62 -23.86 2.30
C ASP A 246 7.14 -22.62 3.07
N VAL A 247 7.66 -21.62 2.37
CA VAL A 247 8.17 -20.39 3.00
C VAL A 247 7.03 -19.64 3.69
N LYS A 248 5.89 -19.49 3.03
CA LYS A 248 4.68 -18.87 3.59
C LYS A 248 4.19 -19.62 4.84
N PHE A 249 4.20 -20.95 4.78
CA PHE A 249 3.84 -21.80 5.91
C PHE A 249 4.82 -21.68 7.08
N ARG A 250 6.14 -21.73 6.82
CA ARG A 250 7.17 -21.54 7.86
C ARG A 250 7.09 -20.16 8.50
N TYR A 251 6.90 -19.12 7.71
CA TYR A 251 6.69 -17.74 8.18
C TYR A 251 5.49 -17.64 9.13
N ALA A 252 4.33 -18.15 8.70
CA ALA A 252 3.13 -18.16 9.53
C ALA A 252 3.32 -18.98 10.81
N LYS A 253 3.94 -20.17 10.71
CA LYS A 253 4.24 -21.03 11.86
C LYS A 253 5.11 -20.31 12.90
N SER A 254 6.16 -19.61 12.47
CA SER A 254 7.04 -18.85 13.37
C SER A 254 6.31 -17.72 14.10
N ILE A 255 5.34 -17.08 13.45
CA ILE A 255 4.49 -16.07 14.10
C ILE A 255 3.66 -16.70 15.22
N PHE A 256 2.94 -17.79 14.91
CA PHE A 256 2.05 -18.42 15.89
C PHE A 256 2.78 -19.17 17.00
N SER A 257 4.00 -19.66 16.73
CA SER A 257 4.86 -20.26 17.75
C SER A 257 5.69 -19.23 18.55
N LYS A 258 5.54 -17.93 18.25
CA LYS A 258 6.30 -16.83 18.86
C LYS A 258 7.83 -16.95 18.73
N ASP A 259 8.30 -17.55 17.64
CA ASP A 259 9.73 -17.72 17.39
C ASP A 259 10.28 -16.58 16.51
N ILE A 260 10.72 -15.51 17.17
CA ILE A 260 11.29 -14.32 16.52
C ILE A 260 12.56 -14.67 15.72
N LYS A 261 13.39 -15.59 16.23
CA LYS A 261 14.68 -15.90 15.62
C LYS A 261 14.48 -16.62 14.28
N SER A 262 13.61 -17.62 14.26
CA SER A 262 13.26 -18.32 13.02
C SER A 262 12.56 -17.39 12.02
N LEU A 263 11.67 -16.51 12.50
CA LEU A 263 10.99 -15.53 11.66
C LEU A 263 11.96 -14.61 10.92
N ILE A 264 12.89 -13.98 11.64
CA ILE A 264 13.89 -13.08 11.05
C ILE A 264 14.79 -13.85 10.08
N SER A 265 15.21 -15.07 10.44
CA SER A 265 16.04 -15.89 9.56
C SER A 265 15.36 -16.21 8.23
N ILE A 266 14.05 -16.49 8.22
CA ILE A 266 13.28 -16.75 6.99
C ILE A 266 13.19 -15.48 6.14
N ILE A 267 12.96 -14.33 6.77
CA ILE A 267 12.89 -13.05 6.06
C ILE A 267 14.24 -12.73 5.41
N ASP A 268 15.33 -12.82 6.17
CA ASP A 268 16.67 -12.51 5.66
C ASP A 268 17.10 -13.48 4.55
N GLU A 269 16.83 -14.79 4.70
CA GLU A 269 17.14 -15.80 3.67
C GLU A 269 16.48 -15.45 2.32
N GLU A 270 15.22 -15.00 2.33
CA GLU A 270 14.51 -14.68 1.11
C GLU A 270 14.88 -13.29 0.54
N LEU A 271 15.15 -12.31 1.40
CA LEU A 271 15.64 -10.99 0.95
C LEU A 271 17.05 -11.09 0.36
N ASP A 272 17.92 -11.94 0.91
CA ASP A 272 19.28 -12.17 0.39
C ASP A 272 19.25 -12.89 -0.97
N LYS A 273 18.21 -13.69 -1.26
CA LYS A 273 17.93 -14.23 -2.60
C LYS A 273 17.48 -13.16 -3.60
N GLY A 274 17.37 -11.90 -3.18
CA GLY A 274 16.95 -10.78 -4.01
C GLY A 274 15.43 -10.66 -4.18
N LYS A 275 14.63 -11.34 -3.36
CA LYS A 275 13.17 -11.21 -3.42
C LYS A 275 12.70 -9.89 -2.82
N ASP A 276 11.60 -9.38 -3.37
CA ASP A 276 11.06 -8.07 -3.01
C ASP A 276 10.16 -8.15 -1.76
N SER A 277 10.39 -7.25 -0.80
CA SER A 277 9.62 -7.21 0.45
C SER A 277 8.18 -6.76 0.26
N HIS A 278 7.87 -5.94 -0.75
CA HIS A 278 6.49 -5.55 -1.05
C HIS A 278 5.69 -6.72 -1.63
N ASN A 279 6.31 -7.57 -2.45
CA ASN A 279 5.69 -8.81 -2.90
C ASN A 279 5.51 -9.78 -1.73
N PHE A 280 6.50 -9.89 -0.84
CA PHE A 280 6.41 -10.77 0.32
C PHE A 280 5.20 -10.45 1.19
N ILE A 281 5.05 -9.19 1.60
CA ILE A 281 3.93 -8.79 2.47
C ILE A 281 2.56 -9.04 1.81
N LYS A 282 2.43 -8.77 0.50
CA LYS A 282 1.18 -9.03 -0.25
C LYS A 282 0.85 -10.52 -0.32
N GLU A 283 1.84 -11.36 -0.53
CA GLU A 283 1.67 -12.81 -0.54
C GLU A 283 1.30 -13.35 0.84
N ILE A 284 1.91 -12.84 1.92
CA ILE A 284 1.51 -13.19 3.28
C ILE A 284 0.08 -12.74 3.57
N ILE A 285 -0.34 -11.52 3.18
CA ILE A 285 -1.73 -11.07 3.36
C ILE A 285 -2.70 -12.03 2.65
N THR A 286 -2.38 -12.43 1.42
CA THR A 286 -3.20 -13.36 0.64
C THR A 286 -3.26 -14.74 1.31
N PHE A 287 -2.12 -15.23 1.80
CA PHE A 287 -2.03 -16.49 2.53
C PHE A 287 -2.86 -16.47 3.82
N PHE A 288 -2.78 -15.40 4.62
CA PHE A 288 -3.58 -15.26 5.84
C PHE A 288 -5.08 -15.15 5.52
N LYS A 289 -5.45 -14.47 4.43
CA LYS A 289 -6.83 -14.46 3.93
C LYS A 289 -7.32 -15.86 3.54
N ASP A 290 -6.47 -16.67 2.90
CA ASP A 290 -6.79 -18.07 2.60
C ASP A 290 -6.96 -18.90 3.89
N LEU A 291 -6.14 -18.66 4.92
CA LEU A 291 -6.33 -19.29 6.25
C LEU A 291 -7.70 -18.94 6.87
N ILE A 292 -8.20 -17.72 6.67
CA ILE A 292 -9.57 -17.34 7.11
C ILE A 292 -10.60 -18.20 6.38
N TYR A 293 -10.51 -18.34 5.05
CA TYR A 293 -11.48 -19.15 4.30
C TYR A 293 -11.45 -20.63 4.69
N ILE A 294 -10.27 -21.18 4.96
CA ILE A 294 -10.14 -22.57 5.42
C ILE A 294 -10.74 -22.71 6.83
N LYS A 295 -10.48 -21.78 7.75
CA LYS A 295 -11.02 -21.81 9.12
C LYS A 295 -12.55 -21.70 9.16
N VAL A 296 -13.15 -20.97 8.21
CA VAL A 296 -14.62 -20.83 8.07
C VAL A 296 -15.25 -22.03 7.34
N GLY A 297 -14.45 -22.91 6.73
CA GLY A 297 -14.93 -24.09 6.01
C GLY A 297 -15.38 -23.82 4.58
N VAL A 298 -14.91 -22.73 3.96
CA VAL A 298 -15.22 -22.39 2.56
C VAL A 298 -14.26 -23.08 1.58
N LYS A 299 -13.06 -23.43 2.03
CA LYS A 299 -12.04 -24.18 1.26
C LYS A 299 -11.56 -25.38 2.09
N GLU A 300 -11.39 -26.53 1.44
CA GLU A 300 -10.70 -27.70 2.01
C GLU A 300 -9.22 -27.61 1.65
N ASP A 301 -8.31 -27.67 2.64
CA ASP A 301 -6.87 -27.73 2.35
C ASP A 301 -6.02 -28.32 3.51
N ILE A 302 -4.78 -28.67 3.18
CA ILE A 302 -3.85 -29.59 3.89
C ILE A 302 -3.31 -29.05 5.24
N TYR A 303 -3.63 -27.81 5.63
CA TYR A 303 -3.03 -27.12 6.77
C TYR A 303 -3.73 -27.34 8.13
N ASP A 304 -4.56 -28.38 8.25
CA ASP A 304 -5.40 -28.67 9.42
C ASP A 304 -4.66 -28.60 10.77
N GLY A 305 -3.39 -29.04 10.82
CA GLY A 305 -2.58 -29.03 12.03
C GLY A 305 -2.23 -27.62 12.55
N LEU A 306 -1.96 -26.67 11.65
CA LEU A 306 -1.68 -25.28 12.01
C LEU A 306 -2.98 -24.56 12.38
N ILE A 307 -4.02 -24.75 11.55
CA ILE A 307 -5.31 -24.07 11.62
C ILE A 307 -6.04 -24.42 12.92
N SER A 308 -5.93 -25.65 13.42
CA SER A 308 -6.57 -26.07 14.68
C SER A 308 -6.12 -25.26 15.89
N SER A 309 -4.84 -24.88 15.95
CA SER A 309 -4.25 -24.17 17.09
C SER A 309 -4.51 -22.65 17.11
N ILE A 310 -4.95 -22.07 15.98
CA ILE A 310 -5.05 -20.62 15.80
C ILE A 310 -6.49 -20.16 15.91
N SER A 311 -6.73 -19.05 16.64
CA SER A 311 -8.05 -18.42 16.72
C SER A 311 -8.31 -17.53 15.49
N LEU A 312 -9.56 -17.45 15.05
CA LEU A 312 -9.95 -16.60 13.93
C LEU A 312 -9.60 -15.12 14.20
N ASP A 313 -9.75 -14.66 15.45
CA ASP A 313 -9.37 -13.32 15.88
C ASP A 313 -7.88 -13.04 15.67
N GLN A 314 -7.01 -14.02 15.94
CA GLN A 314 -5.56 -13.85 15.72
C GLN A 314 -5.23 -13.67 14.24
N ILE A 315 -5.89 -14.42 13.35
CA ILE A 315 -5.66 -14.31 11.90
C ILE A 315 -6.14 -12.96 11.39
N ILE A 316 -7.33 -12.51 11.79
CA ILE A 316 -7.89 -11.21 11.37
C ILE A 316 -6.98 -10.05 11.81
N ASN A 317 -6.59 -10.02 13.09
CA ASN A 317 -5.69 -8.97 13.59
C ASN A 317 -4.32 -8.99 12.89
N SER A 318 -3.82 -10.18 12.53
CA SER A 318 -2.58 -10.30 11.77
C SER A 318 -2.71 -9.67 10.39
N VAL A 319 -3.84 -9.89 9.71
CA VAL A 319 -4.14 -9.26 8.41
C VAL A 319 -4.23 -7.74 8.55
N GLU A 320 -4.89 -7.22 9.59
CA GLU A 320 -4.97 -5.77 9.85
C GLU A 320 -3.58 -5.15 10.01
N ILE A 321 -2.71 -5.74 10.84
CA ILE A 321 -1.33 -5.27 11.03
C ILE A 321 -0.56 -5.32 9.70
N LEU A 322 -0.68 -6.40 8.93
CA LEU A 322 0.00 -6.54 7.65
C LEU A 322 -0.46 -5.47 6.64
N LEU A 323 -1.75 -5.13 6.60
CA LEU A 323 -2.28 -4.08 5.72
C LEU A 323 -1.74 -2.69 6.08
N ASP A 324 -1.67 -2.37 7.39
CA ASP A 324 -1.10 -1.11 7.86
C ASP A 324 0.38 -0.98 7.46
N TYR A 325 1.17 -2.05 7.66
CA TYR A 325 2.58 -2.05 7.28
C TYR A 325 2.77 -2.04 5.76
N GLU A 326 1.89 -2.67 4.98
CA GLU A 326 1.92 -2.58 3.51
C GLU A 326 1.78 -1.13 3.05
N GLU A 327 0.87 -0.37 3.67
CA GLU A 327 0.68 1.05 3.35
C GLU A 327 1.89 1.90 3.78
N MET A 328 2.45 1.64 4.96
CA MET A 328 3.66 2.34 5.45
C MET A 328 4.87 2.07 4.54
N MET A 329 5.06 0.82 4.11
CA MET A 329 6.14 0.43 3.21
C MET A 329 6.05 1.18 1.88
N LYS A 330 4.86 1.38 1.30
CA LYS A 330 4.68 2.13 0.04
C LYS A 330 5.17 3.58 0.10
N LYS A 331 5.25 4.17 1.30
CA LYS A 331 5.60 5.58 1.51
C LYS A 331 7.02 5.79 2.04
N SER A 332 7.79 4.72 2.26
CA SER A 332 9.09 4.78 2.93
C SER A 332 10.19 4.15 2.10
N ASP A 333 11.37 4.76 2.10
CA ASP A 333 12.57 4.22 1.46
C ASP A 333 13.16 3.00 2.20
N SER A 334 12.72 2.74 3.43
CA SER A 334 13.21 1.65 4.29
C SER A 334 12.23 0.47 4.38
N ALA A 335 11.67 0.05 3.24
CA ALA A 335 10.66 -1.01 3.17
C ALA A 335 11.09 -2.32 3.85
N ASN A 336 12.34 -2.76 3.65
CA ASN A 336 12.85 -4.00 4.25
C ASN A 336 12.92 -3.94 5.79
N LEU A 337 13.22 -2.77 6.37
CA LEU A 337 13.22 -2.61 7.82
C LEU A 337 11.79 -2.61 8.36
N LEU A 338 10.88 -1.89 7.69
CA LEU A 338 9.47 -1.85 8.06
C LEU A 338 8.83 -3.24 8.00
N PHE A 339 9.17 -4.05 7.00
CA PHE A 339 8.69 -5.43 6.90
C PHE A 339 9.16 -6.29 8.09
N ARG A 340 10.43 -6.18 8.49
CA ARG A 340 10.96 -6.88 9.68
C ARG A 340 10.23 -6.46 10.96
N VAL A 341 10.09 -5.15 11.17
CA VAL A 341 9.39 -4.60 12.35
C VAL A 341 7.92 -5.03 12.36
N GLY A 342 7.24 -4.96 11.22
CA GLY A 342 5.85 -5.42 11.07
C GLY A 342 5.71 -6.91 11.38
N SER A 343 6.63 -7.73 10.88
CA SER A 343 6.67 -9.17 11.15
C SER A 343 6.88 -9.47 12.64
N ILE A 344 7.76 -8.75 13.33
CA ILE A 344 7.97 -8.89 14.78
C ILE A 344 6.71 -8.48 15.56
N ARG A 345 6.03 -7.41 15.13
CA ARG A 345 4.81 -6.93 15.77
C ARG A 345 3.66 -7.94 15.72
N LEU A 346 3.65 -8.83 14.72
CA LEU A 346 2.69 -9.94 14.65
C LEU A 346 2.87 -10.95 15.80
N ILE A 347 4.08 -11.11 16.33
CA ILE A 347 4.37 -12.02 17.46
C ILE A 347 3.93 -11.42 18.80
N ASP A 348 4.17 -10.12 19.01
CA ASP A 348 3.93 -9.43 20.28
C ASP A 348 2.46 -9.02 20.48
N TYR A 349 1.56 -9.83 19.92
CA TYR A 349 0.12 -9.62 20.01
C TYR A 349 -0.34 -9.68 21.47
N LEU A 350 -0.72 -8.52 22.01
CA LEU A 350 -1.59 -8.40 23.17
C LEU A 350 -3.04 -8.59 22.71
N PRO A 351 -3.72 -9.70 23.07
CA PRO A 351 -5.11 -9.89 22.72
C PRO A 351 -5.96 -8.75 23.25
N ARG A 352 -6.94 -8.30 22.45
CA ARG A 352 -7.93 -7.28 22.87
C ARG A 352 -8.58 -7.64 24.22
N LYS A 353 -8.79 -8.93 24.49
CA LYS A 353 -9.24 -9.45 25.79
C LYS A 353 -8.30 -9.19 26.96
N GLN A 354 -6.98 -9.19 26.74
CA GLN A 354 -6.00 -8.82 27.79
C GLN A 354 -5.94 -7.31 28.01
N LEU A 355 -6.14 -6.51 26.95
CA LEU A 355 -6.30 -5.06 27.09
C LEU A 355 -7.59 -4.73 27.84
N GLU A 356 -8.72 -5.36 27.49
CA GLU A 356 -9.99 -5.23 28.21
C GLU A 356 -9.88 -5.72 29.66
N ALA A 357 -9.16 -6.81 29.94
CA ALA A 357 -8.92 -7.27 31.31
C ALA A 357 -8.05 -6.30 32.11
N LYS A 358 -7.03 -5.70 31.48
CA LYS A 358 -6.19 -4.67 32.11
C LYS A 358 -6.96 -3.37 32.33
N VAL A 359 -7.77 -2.94 31.36
CA VAL A 359 -8.64 -1.77 31.47
C VAL A 359 -9.67 -1.99 32.58
N LYS A 360 -10.33 -3.15 32.60
CA LYS A 360 -11.28 -3.51 33.66
C LYS A 360 -10.62 -3.59 35.05
N ASN A 361 -9.40 -4.12 35.14
CA ASN A 361 -8.63 -4.12 36.39
C ASN A 361 -8.24 -2.70 36.83
N LEU A 362 -7.94 -1.81 35.88
CA LEU A 362 -7.66 -0.40 36.15
C LEU A 362 -8.93 0.35 36.56
N GLU A 363 -10.07 0.07 35.93
CA GLU A 363 -11.39 0.60 36.30
C GLU A 363 -11.80 0.14 37.71
N GLU A 364 -11.64 -1.15 38.04
CA GLU A 364 -11.90 -1.68 39.39
C GLU A 364 -10.98 -1.05 40.44
N ARG A 365 -9.72 -0.75 40.07
CA ARG A 365 -8.77 -0.04 40.93
C ARG A 365 -9.15 1.43 41.11
N LEU A 366 -9.61 2.10 40.06
CA LEU A 366 -10.08 3.49 40.12
C LEU A 366 -11.35 3.59 40.98
N ASP A 367 -12.32 2.69 40.80
CA ASP A 367 -13.54 2.62 41.61
C ASP A 367 -13.24 2.40 43.11
N PHE A 368 -12.22 1.61 43.43
CA PHE A 368 -11.79 1.37 44.80
C PHE A 368 -11.11 2.61 45.43
N ILE A 369 -10.31 3.34 44.64
CA ILE A 369 -9.67 4.59 45.07
C ILE A 369 -10.72 5.69 45.28
N GLU A 370 -11.72 5.79 44.40
CA GLU A 370 -12.80 6.77 44.52
C GLU A 370 -13.72 6.52 45.73
N LYS A 371 -13.96 5.26 46.10
CA LYS A 371 -14.81 4.92 47.26
C LYS A 371 -14.12 5.03 48.62
N ASN A 372 -12.82 4.76 48.70
CA ASN A 372 -12.11 4.64 49.99
C ASN A 372 -11.06 5.74 50.25
N GLY A 373 -10.78 6.61 49.27
CA GLY A 373 -9.75 7.64 49.39
C GLY A 373 -8.32 7.08 49.45
N TYR A 374 -7.34 7.92 49.09
CA TYR A 374 -5.93 7.54 48.94
C TYR A 374 -5.22 7.02 50.21
N LYS A 375 -5.86 7.04 51.39
CA LYS A 375 -5.20 6.75 52.68
C LYS A 375 -5.22 5.29 53.15
N ASN A 376 -5.89 4.38 52.44
CA ASN A 376 -5.97 2.97 52.85
C ASN A 376 -5.30 1.99 51.87
N PHE A 377 -4.27 2.43 51.13
CA PHE A 377 -3.60 1.58 50.14
C PHE A 377 -2.35 0.84 50.62
N GLU A 378 -1.90 1.05 51.87
CA GLU A 378 -0.71 0.35 52.39
C GLU A 378 -1.04 -0.97 53.12
N ASP A 379 -2.29 -1.21 53.55
CA ASP A 379 -2.64 -2.37 54.41
C ASP A 379 -3.23 -3.60 53.69
N ARG A 380 -2.95 -3.80 52.39
CA ARG A 380 -3.32 -5.05 51.68
C ARG A 380 -2.21 -5.67 50.84
N GLN A 381 -0.97 -5.54 51.28
CA GLN A 381 0.01 -6.62 51.07
C GLN A 381 0.06 -7.47 52.33
N ASP A 382 -0.91 -8.37 52.49
CA ASP A 382 -0.67 -9.74 52.98
C ASP A 382 -1.99 -10.45 53.24
N ASN A 383 -2.00 -11.73 52.83
CA ASN A 383 -2.95 -12.79 53.14
C ASN A 383 -4.15 -13.06 52.22
N GLY A 384 -3.90 -14.04 51.34
CA GLY A 384 -4.85 -15.13 51.01
C GLY A 384 -4.99 -15.37 49.51
N THR A 385 -4.71 -16.55 48.93
CA THR A 385 -4.31 -17.86 49.45
C THR A 385 -3.70 -18.62 48.27
N ILE A 386 -2.63 -19.36 48.54
CA ILE A 386 -1.98 -20.31 47.64
C ILE A 386 -2.92 -21.50 47.38
N ILE A 387 -3.06 -21.92 46.12
CA ILE A 387 -3.27 -23.34 45.78
C ILE A 387 -1.99 -23.78 45.07
N ASP A 388 -1.17 -24.52 45.81
CA ASP A 388 0.06 -25.17 45.38
C ASP A 388 -0.25 -26.44 44.57
N SER A 389 0.61 -26.71 43.59
CA SER A 389 1.33 -27.99 43.51
C SER A 389 2.54 -27.85 42.59
N ASP A 390 3.69 -27.67 43.25
CA ASP A 390 5.00 -28.31 43.05
C ASP A 390 5.74 -28.13 41.71
N SER A 391 6.84 -27.35 41.60
CA SER A 391 8.23 -27.48 42.15
C SER A 391 9.20 -27.79 40.97
N GLU A 392 10.41 -27.25 40.75
CA GLU A 392 11.38 -26.49 41.57
C GLU A 392 12.21 -25.54 40.68
N ASN A 393 12.39 -24.27 41.07
CA ASN A 393 13.67 -23.77 41.64
C ASN A 393 13.59 -22.28 42.00
N LYS A 394 13.89 -21.99 43.26
CA LYS A 394 13.88 -20.68 43.93
C LYS A 394 15.21 -19.92 43.74
N VAL A 395 15.15 -18.59 43.67
CA VAL A 395 16.09 -17.70 44.39
C VAL A 395 15.33 -16.46 44.88
N SER A 396 15.46 -16.18 46.18
CA SER A 396 14.93 -15.07 46.97
C SER A 396 15.97 -13.96 47.16
N ILE A 397 15.56 -12.70 47.41
CA ILE A 397 16.20 -11.76 48.37
C ILE A 397 15.22 -10.65 48.79
N SER A 398 15.22 -10.35 50.08
CA SER A 398 14.47 -9.38 50.88
C SER A 398 15.13 -8.00 50.96
N VAL A 399 14.36 -6.95 51.30
CA VAL A 399 14.90 -5.63 51.71
C VAL A 399 14.26 -5.20 53.04
N GLU A 400 15.12 -4.92 54.03
CA GLU A 400 14.80 -4.27 55.31
C GLU A 400 14.93 -2.73 55.19
N SER A 401 14.17 -2.03 56.03
CA SER A 401 13.92 -0.60 56.08
C SER A 401 15.04 0.24 56.74
N ARG A 402 15.03 1.55 56.43
CA ARG A 402 15.38 2.63 57.36
C ARG A 402 14.89 3.99 56.84
N ASP A 403 13.83 4.50 57.48
CA ASP A 403 13.53 5.92 57.60
C ASP A 403 14.56 6.59 58.54
N ASP A 404 14.95 7.82 58.24
CA ASP A 404 14.96 8.94 59.20
C ASP A 404 15.39 10.28 58.55
N PHE A 405 14.46 11.22 58.61
CA PHE A 405 14.58 12.68 58.84
C PHE A 405 15.61 13.55 58.10
N LEU A 406 15.08 14.55 57.36
CA LEU A 406 15.10 15.96 57.81
C LEU A 406 13.97 16.77 57.12
N THR A 407 13.32 17.57 57.96
CA THR A 407 12.10 18.38 57.81
C THR A 407 12.30 19.71 57.09
N ASP A 408 11.18 20.26 56.59
CA ASP A 408 10.79 21.67 56.45
C ASP A 408 11.91 22.73 56.49
N ASP A 409 12.16 23.39 55.36
CA ASP A 409 12.09 24.85 55.25
C ASP A 409 12.28 25.31 53.79
N ILE A 410 11.71 26.48 53.50
CA ILE A 410 11.84 27.31 52.28
C ILE A 410 10.71 27.14 51.25
N TYR A 411 9.54 27.66 51.63
CA TYR A 411 8.82 28.59 50.75
C TYR A 411 9.71 29.82 50.49
N LYS A 412 9.94 30.17 49.21
CA LYS A 412 9.91 31.52 48.62
C LYS A 412 10.65 31.54 47.29
N ASP A 413 9.88 31.50 46.21
CA ASP A 413 9.72 32.63 45.27
C ASP A 413 9.13 32.07 43.98
N GLU A 414 7.82 32.23 43.84
CA GLU A 414 7.20 32.30 42.52
C GLU A 414 7.83 33.47 41.77
N PRO A 415 8.29 33.29 40.52
CA PRO A 415 8.21 34.36 39.55
C PRO A 415 6.79 34.32 38.97
N GLU A 416 5.98 35.29 39.38
CA GLU A 416 4.79 35.72 38.64
C GLU A 416 5.15 35.91 37.16
N VAL A 417 4.58 35.09 36.28
CA VAL A 417 4.37 35.48 34.88
C VAL A 417 2.93 35.15 34.49
N SER A 418 2.25 36.24 34.19
CA SER A 418 0.88 36.43 33.76
C SER A 418 0.59 35.80 32.39
N ASN A 419 -0.44 34.96 32.34
CA ASN A 419 -1.59 35.04 31.41
C ASN A 419 -2.32 33.68 31.38
N THR A 420 -3.58 33.66 31.80
CA THR A 420 -4.47 32.49 31.81
C THR A 420 -4.66 31.82 30.45
N ASP A 421 -4.34 32.51 29.35
CA ASP A 421 -4.47 32.01 27.97
C ASP A 421 -3.41 30.94 27.61
N ASP A 422 -2.26 30.90 28.28
CA ASP A 422 -1.11 30.04 27.89
C ASP A 422 -1.23 28.58 28.41
N ILE A 423 -1.92 28.36 29.53
CA ILE A 423 -2.18 27.02 30.09
C ILE A 423 -3.24 26.27 29.28
N ASP A 424 -4.20 26.98 28.70
CA ASP A 424 -5.28 26.41 27.89
C ASP A 424 -4.80 25.90 26.53
N ALA A 425 -3.81 26.56 25.91
CA ALA A 425 -3.26 26.14 24.62
C ALA A 425 -2.60 24.74 24.69
N VAL A 426 -1.83 24.46 25.74
CA VAL A 426 -1.17 23.15 25.93
C VAL A 426 -2.17 22.04 26.21
N LYS A 427 -3.22 22.31 27.00
CA LYS A 427 -4.31 21.35 27.27
C LYS A 427 -5.10 21.05 25.99
N ILE A 428 -5.46 22.08 25.22
CA ILE A 428 -6.18 21.92 23.95
C ILE A 428 -5.32 21.14 22.94
N PHE A 429 -4.02 21.40 22.89
CA PHE A 429 -3.09 20.67 22.04
C PHE A 429 -3.03 19.18 22.39
N ARG A 430 -2.91 18.84 23.68
CA ARG A 430 -2.93 17.46 24.16
C ARG A 430 -4.24 16.75 23.81
N ASN A 431 -5.37 17.43 23.95
CA ASN A 431 -6.67 16.85 23.56
C ASN A 431 -6.75 16.58 22.05
N ILE A 432 -6.26 17.48 21.19
CA ILE A 432 -6.24 17.28 19.73
C ILE A 432 -5.40 16.05 19.36
N ILE A 433 -4.25 15.85 20.00
CA ILE A 433 -3.41 14.67 19.78
C ILE A 433 -4.11 13.41 20.27
N ASN A 434 -4.67 13.44 21.48
CA ASN A 434 -5.35 12.30 22.08
C ASN A 434 -6.59 11.84 21.32
N GLU A 435 -7.37 12.76 20.75
CA GLU A 435 -8.62 12.41 20.05
C GLU A 435 -8.37 11.94 18.61
N LYS A 436 -7.48 12.60 17.86
CA LYS A 436 -7.32 12.35 16.41
C LYS A 436 -6.10 11.51 16.04
N TYR A 437 -5.09 11.45 16.91
CA TYR A 437 -3.81 10.81 16.63
C TYR A 437 -3.47 9.77 17.72
N GLN A 438 -4.45 8.93 18.10
CA GLN A 438 -4.33 7.92 19.16
C GLN A 438 -3.14 6.96 18.99
N THR A 439 -2.75 6.61 17.76
CA THR A 439 -1.57 5.79 17.49
C THR A 439 -0.25 6.47 17.88
N ALA A 440 -0.24 7.79 18.00
CA ALA A 440 0.92 8.53 18.43
C ALA A 440 1.06 8.55 19.97
N ASN A 441 -0.02 8.34 20.74
CA ASN A 441 0.01 8.34 22.21
C ASN A 441 0.93 7.29 22.82
N MET A 442 1.10 6.12 22.20
CA MET A 442 2.05 5.10 22.68
C MET A 442 3.52 5.52 22.49
N ILE A 443 3.80 6.47 21.61
CA ILE A 443 5.14 7.02 21.36
C ILE A 443 5.44 8.20 22.32
N PHE A 444 4.43 8.70 23.04
CA PHE A 444 4.46 10.00 23.72
C PHE A 444 4.51 9.95 25.26
N GLU A 445 5.36 9.09 25.85
CA GLU A 445 5.73 9.29 27.26
C GLU A 445 6.48 10.62 27.51
N GLY A 446 7.08 11.21 26.46
CA GLY A 446 7.81 12.49 26.52
C GLY A 446 6.96 13.76 26.63
N LEU A 447 5.63 13.69 26.50
CA LEU A 447 4.73 14.86 26.63
C LEU A 447 4.66 15.40 28.07
N LYS A 448 5.24 14.71 29.05
CA LYS A 448 5.32 15.17 30.44
C LYS A 448 6.07 16.50 30.56
N ASN A 449 7.03 16.76 29.67
CA ASN A 449 7.91 17.93 29.71
C ASN A 449 7.65 18.82 28.48
N THR A 450 6.51 19.50 28.45
CA THR A 450 6.15 20.48 27.40
C THR A 450 5.94 21.86 28.00
N GLU A 451 6.68 22.84 27.52
CA GLU A 451 6.54 24.25 27.92
C GLU A 451 6.00 25.08 26.74
N HIS A 452 5.21 26.10 27.06
CA HIS A 452 4.79 27.11 26.08
C HIS A 452 5.47 28.44 26.42
N LYS A 453 6.10 29.06 25.43
CA LYS A 453 6.63 30.43 25.51
C LYS A 453 6.17 31.19 24.29
N ILE A 454 5.32 32.22 24.51
CA ILE A 454 4.87 33.24 23.54
C ILE A 454 5.00 32.79 22.06
N GLY A 455 4.00 32.06 21.56
CA GLY A 455 3.94 31.64 20.14
C GLY A 455 4.79 30.42 19.79
N LYS A 456 5.43 29.76 20.77
CA LYS A 456 6.19 28.52 20.58
C LYS A 456 5.80 27.43 21.58
N ILE A 457 5.65 26.22 21.07
CA ILE A 457 5.49 25.00 21.87
C ILE A 457 6.82 24.24 21.87
N ILE A 458 7.41 24.08 23.04
CA ILE A 458 8.72 23.47 23.24
C ILE A 458 8.55 22.05 23.78
N PHE A 459 9.12 21.07 23.08
CA PHE A 459 9.15 19.67 23.50
C PHE A 459 10.57 19.28 23.90
N TYR A 460 10.71 18.70 25.09
CA TYR A 460 11.99 18.13 25.52
C TYR A 460 12.03 16.62 25.25
N ILE A 461 13.00 16.16 24.44
CA ILE A 461 13.12 14.75 24.01
C ILE A 461 14.49 14.20 24.43
N ASP A 462 14.52 12.98 24.95
CA ASP A 462 15.75 12.25 25.25
C ASP A 462 16.53 11.87 23.99
N LYS A 463 17.86 11.82 24.11
CA LYS A 463 18.79 11.57 23.00
C LYS A 463 18.55 10.24 22.27
N GLU A 464 18.04 9.23 22.97
CA GLU A 464 17.70 7.92 22.41
C GLU A 464 16.45 7.96 21.52
N HIS A 465 15.56 8.93 21.71
CA HIS A 465 14.30 9.10 20.98
C HIS A 465 14.39 10.15 19.85
N MET A 466 15.55 10.78 19.68
CA MET A 466 15.83 11.78 18.63
C MET A 466 15.61 11.25 17.18
N PRO A 467 15.92 9.99 16.83
CA PRO A 467 15.67 9.46 15.49
C PRO A 467 14.17 9.44 15.09
N MET A 468 13.24 9.37 16.06
CA MET A 468 11.80 9.45 15.80
C MET A 468 11.33 10.87 15.44
N ARG A 469 12.19 11.89 15.58
CA ARG A 469 11.85 13.32 15.37
C ARG A 469 11.31 13.61 13.96
N LEU A 470 11.88 12.99 12.93
CA LEU A 470 11.48 13.22 11.53
C LEU A 470 10.05 12.74 11.25
N SER A 471 9.68 11.56 11.75
CA SER A 471 8.31 11.02 11.66
C SER A 471 7.32 11.82 12.50
N MET A 472 7.74 12.32 13.66
CA MET A 472 6.87 13.07 14.58
C MET A 472 6.56 14.49 14.09
N ASN A 473 7.49 15.15 13.39
CA ASN A 473 7.37 16.55 12.96
C ASN A 473 6.12 16.80 12.08
N PHE A 474 5.72 15.82 11.26
CA PHE A 474 4.53 15.91 10.42
C PHE A 474 3.23 16.00 11.23
N PHE A 475 3.08 15.16 12.25
CA PHE A 475 1.88 15.13 13.09
C PHE A 475 1.79 16.38 13.96
N PHE A 476 2.91 16.78 14.56
CA PHE A 476 2.98 18.00 15.38
C PHE A 476 2.67 19.26 14.57
N LYS A 477 3.20 19.38 13.34
CA LYS A 477 2.90 20.51 12.47
C LYS A 477 1.41 20.62 12.12
N LYS A 478 0.75 19.50 11.80
CA LYS A 478 -0.71 19.46 11.58
C LYS A 478 -1.51 19.83 12.82
N ALA A 479 -1.10 19.34 14.00
CA ALA A 479 -1.75 19.69 15.26
C ALA A 479 -1.61 21.19 15.58
N CYS A 480 -0.45 21.79 15.29
CA CYS A 480 -0.24 23.23 15.45
C CYS A 480 -1.03 24.06 14.44
N GLU A 481 -1.18 23.63 13.19
CA GLU A 481 -2.04 24.31 12.22
C GLU A 481 -3.52 24.32 12.67
N GLU A 482 -4.02 23.23 13.28
CA GLU A 482 -5.36 23.18 13.84
C GLU A 482 -5.50 24.03 15.11
N LEU A 483 -4.50 24.01 15.99
CA LEU A 483 -4.46 24.87 17.17
C LEU A 483 -4.45 26.35 16.74
N SER A 484 -3.67 26.70 15.72
CA SER A 484 -3.62 28.04 15.13
C SER A 484 -4.96 28.48 14.56
N LYS A 485 -5.73 27.57 13.95
CA LYS A 485 -7.10 27.85 13.49
C LYS A 485 -8.08 28.06 14.64
N LYS A 486 -7.97 27.30 15.73
CA LYS A 486 -8.86 27.42 16.90
C LYS A 486 -8.60 28.67 17.74
N LEU A 487 -7.34 29.07 17.89
CA LEU A 487 -6.92 30.18 18.75
C LEU A 487 -6.57 31.45 17.95
N ASN A 488 -6.69 31.41 16.63
CA ASN A 488 -6.43 32.52 15.70
C ASN A 488 -5.05 33.18 15.89
N ARG A 489 -4.02 32.38 16.22
CA ARG A 489 -2.63 32.77 16.45
C ARG A 489 -1.67 31.72 15.85
N THR A 490 -0.52 32.14 15.34
CA THR A 490 0.49 31.22 14.77
C THR A 490 1.36 30.63 15.87
N TYR A 491 1.54 29.32 15.88
CA TYR A 491 2.41 28.61 16.83
C TYR A 491 3.51 27.85 16.08
N GLU A 492 4.74 27.95 16.56
CA GLU A 492 5.89 27.18 16.07
C GLU A 492 6.28 26.07 17.05
N ILE A 493 6.90 25.00 16.53
CA ILE A 493 7.29 23.83 17.33
C ILE A 493 8.81 23.76 17.38
N GLU A 494 9.34 23.70 18.61
CA GLU A 494 10.77 23.59 18.86
C GLU A 494 11.05 22.34 19.69
N PHE A 495 12.01 21.52 19.23
CA PHE A 495 12.44 20.31 19.92
C PHE A 495 13.80 20.56 20.57
N LEU A 496 13.88 20.49 21.89
CA LEU A 496 15.12 20.61 22.66
C LEU A 496 15.51 19.25 23.24
N GLU A 497 16.81 18.98 23.32
CA GLU A 497 17.33 17.77 23.96
C GLU A 497 17.17 17.88 25.48
N PHE A 498 16.67 16.83 26.13
CA PHE A 498 16.60 16.76 27.58
C PHE A 498 18.03 16.75 28.16
N LYS A 499 18.50 17.89 28.67
CA LYS A 499 19.75 17.93 29.44
C LYS A 499 19.42 17.61 30.89
N ASN A 500 19.70 16.39 31.32
CA ASN A 500 19.83 16.11 32.75
C ASN A 500 20.85 17.09 33.35
N HIS A 501 20.41 18.01 34.20
CA HIS A 501 21.29 18.69 35.14
C HIS A 501 21.75 17.68 36.20
N ASN A 502 22.60 16.73 35.78
CA ASN A 502 23.38 15.86 36.66
C ASN A 502 24.69 15.39 35.98
N SER A 503 25.30 16.28 35.19
CA SER A 503 26.72 16.22 34.89
C SER A 503 27.32 17.63 34.97
N THR A 504 27.24 18.26 36.14
CA THR A 504 28.11 19.39 36.44
C THR A 504 29.49 18.87 36.80
N ASN A 505 30.42 19.05 35.85
CA ASN A 505 31.84 19.29 36.06
C ASN A 505 32.41 18.65 37.34
N SER A 506 32.96 17.45 37.21
CA SER A 506 33.87 16.87 38.20
C SER A 506 34.94 17.89 38.62
N ASP A 507 35.39 18.76 37.71
CA ASP A 507 36.41 19.77 37.99
C ASP A 507 35.89 20.99 38.79
N GLU A 508 34.62 21.39 38.64
CA GLU A 508 34.03 22.48 39.45
C GLU A 508 33.65 22.00 40.83
N LYS A 509 33.14 20.76 40.99
CA LYS A 509 32.88 20.19 42.32
C LYS A 509 34.18 19.98 43.10
N ILE A 510 35.27 19.56 42.45
CA ILE A 510 36.59 19.44 43.06
C ILE A 510 37.14 20.81 43.49
N ASN A 511 36.97 21.85 42.67
CA ASN A 511 37.40 23.21 43.03
C ASN A 511 36.54 23.83 44.15
N ARG A 512 35.24 23.53 44.19
CA ARG A 512 34.34 23.95 45.29
C ARG A 512 34.65 23.21 46.59
N LEU A 513 34.97 21.91 46.53
CA LEU A 513 35.41 21.13 47.70
C LEU A 513 36.76 21.61 48.24
N LYS A 514 37.72 21.97 47.38
CA LYS A 514 38.99 22.59 47.81
C LYS A 514 38.80 23.97 48.46
N SER A 515 37.77 24.72 48.06
CA SER A 515 37.45 26.02 48.68
C SER A 515 36.75 25.90 50.05
N LEU A 516 36.25 24.72 50.40
CA LEU A 516 35.53 24.45 51.66
C LEU A 516 36.42 23.84 52.75
N PHE A 517 37.61 23.32 52.43
CA PHE A 517 38.56 22.75 53.38
C PHE A 517 39.90 23.48 53.27
N SER A 518 40.04 24.60 53.99
CA SER A 518 41.26 25.41 53.98
C SER A 518 42.37 24.95 54.94
N GLU A 519 42.21 23.85 55.69
CA GLU A 519 43.32 23.20 56.42
C GLU A 519 43.11 21.67 56.50
N GLY A 520 43.72 20.92 55.58
CA GLY A 520 43.77 19.44 55.61
C GLY A 520 43.87 18.81 54.21
N GLU A 521 44.90 18.00 53.94
CA GLU A 521 45.07 17.30 52.66
C GLU A 521 44.04 16.16 52.47
N LEU A 522 43.19 16.28 51.45
CA LEU A 522 42.32 15.20 50.98
C LEU A 522 43.04 14.40 49.89
N ILE A 523 43.47 13.18 50.21
CA ILE A 523 43.99 12.19 49.24
C ILE A 523 42.81 11.33 48.76
N ILE A 524 42.43 11.46 47.48
CA ILE A 524 41.43 10.61 46.84
C ILE A 524 42.17 9.44 46.16
N LYS A 525 41.90 8.21 46.59
CA LYS A 525 42.28 6.98 45.87
C LYS A 525 41.09 6.51 45.05
N ASP A 526 41.28 6.39 43.74
CA ASP A 526 40.31 5.74 42.86
C ASP A 526 40.28 4.23 43.14
N LYS A 527 39.09 3.70 43.43
CA LYS A 527 38.87 2.25 43.47
C LYS A 527 38.74 1.72 42.04
N LYS A 528 39.62 0.78 41.69
CA LYS A 528 39.51 -0.09 40.52
C LYS A 528 38.26 -0.96 40.57
#